data_AF-A0A345VLR3-F1
#
_entry.id   AF-A0A345VLR3-F1
#
_cell.length_a   1.000
_cell.length_b   1.000
_cell.length_c   1.000
_cell.angle_alpha   90.00
_cell.angle_beta   90.00
_cell.angle_gamma   90.00
#
_symmetry.space_group_name_H-M   'P 1'
#
loop_
_entity.id
_entity.type
_entity.pdbx_description
1 polymer ?
#
loop_
_entity_poly.entity_id
_entity_poly.type
_entity_poly.pdbx_seq_one_letter_code
_entity_poly.pdbx_strand_id
1 'polypeptide(L)'
;MRYIDIMIAPEWVKDFKGLDGVETRLLYKQGYCIMTYFEPTDCHFEHLGKDGIQISISDEDKLDHYLTNNWQLVRDMTPKYLSGKVLDLVNALQISTDKSNRNGYGLSLTGIVDNAFCYGISTKAEIVSFVRQCYRSGIGQEKVYLYLTTVLRTSKLNKFLLDEVNKYYKEEVGV
;
A
#
# COMPACT_ATOMS: atom_id res chain seq x y z
N MET A 1 -4.65 -6.13 -13.10
CA MET A 1 -3.32 -5.53 -12.86
C MET A 1 -3.59 -4.07 -12.54
N ARG A 2 -3.18 -3.58 -11.36
CA ARG A 2 -3.47 -2.22 -10.92
C ARG A 2 -2.26 -1.31 -11.14
N TYR A 3 -2.51 -0.04 -11.42
CA TYR A 3 -1.52 1.03 -11.48
C TYR A 3 -1.38 1.67 -10.11
N ILE A 4 -0.16 2.09 -9.80
CA ILE A 4 0.15 2.92 -8.64
C ILE A 4 0.86 4.18 -9.11
N ASP A 5 0.20 5.32 -8.93
CA ASP A 5 0.73 6.64 -9.20
C ASP A 5 1.22 7.26 -7.89
N ILE A 6 2.51 7.56 -7.84
CA ILE A 6 3.17 8.19 -6.70
C ILE A 6 3.44 9.64 -7.08
N MET A 7 2.61 10.56 -6.58
CA MET A 7 2.80 11.99 -6.73
C MET A 7 3.63 12.54 -5.57
N ILE A 8 4.60 13.38 -5.89
CA ILE A 8 5.49 14.03 -4.91
C ILE A 8 5.39 15.54 -5.11
N ALA A 9 5.23 16.25 -4.00
CA ALA A 9 5.13 17.70 -3.96
C ALA A 9 6.50 18.38 -4.17
N PRO A 10 6.54 19.61 -4.73
CA PRO A 10 7.77 20.30 -5.14
C PRO A 10 8.84 20.40 -4.04
N GLU A 11 8.41 20.62 -2.80
CA GLU A 11 9.28 20.74 -1.63
C GLU A 11 10.02 19.44 -1.32
N TRP A 12 9.45 18.28 -1.67
CA TRP A 12 10.05 16.97 -1.47
C TRP A 12 10.85 16.48 -2.68
N VAL A 13 10.58 17.01 -3.88
CA VAL A 13 11.24 16.58 -5.12
C VAL A 13 12.77 16.75 -5.05
N LYS A 14 13.28 17.77 -4.35
CA LYS A 14 14.73 18.00 -4.18
C LYS A 14 15.40 17.00 -3.23
N ASP A 15 14.67 16.58 -2.19
CA ASP A 15 15.14 15.61 -1.21
C ASP A 15 14.90 14.16 -1.67
N PHE A 16 14.02 13.98 -2.66
CA PHE A 16 13.77 12.71 -3.33
C PHE A 16 14.94 12.36 -4.26
N LYS A 17 16.07 11.96 -3.66
CA LYS A 17 17.23 11.32 -4.33
C LYS A 17 16.83 10.11 -5.19
N GLY A 18 15.59 9.63 -5.05
CA GLY A 18 15.03 8.52 -5.79
C GLY A 18 14.75 8.80 -7.26
N LEU A 19 14.76 10.05 -7.74
CA LEU A 19 14.51 10.39 -9.17
C LEU A 19 15.64 9.91 -10.12
N ASP A 20 16.88 9.92 -9.63
CA ASP A 20 18.03 9.36 -10.33
C ASP A 20 17.98 7.83 -10.24
N GLY A 21 17.62 7.18 -11.36
CA GLY A 21 17.41 5.72 -11.43
C GLY A 21 15.94 5.28 -11.43
N VAL A 22 14.97 6.20 -11.52
CA VAL A 22 13.56 5.83 -11.75
C VAL A 22 13.38 5.27 -13.15
N GLU A 23 13.38 3.95 -13.30
CA GLU A 23 13.18 3.29 -14.59
C GLU A 23 11.70 3.11 -14.94
N THR A 24 10.87 4.13 -14.67
CA THR A 24 9.44 4.10 -14.96
C THR A 24 8.96 5.42 -15.56
N ARG A 25 7.69 5.47 -15.94
CA ARG A 25 7.04 6.67 -16.46
C ARG A 25 7.09 7.83 -15.45
N LEU A 26 7.49 9.01 -15.92
CA LEU A 26 7.56 10.23 -15.11
C LEU A 26 6.81 11.37 -15.77
N LEU A 27 5.86 11.95 -15.04
CA LEU A 27 5.17 13.18 -15.41
C LEU A 27 5.56 14.33 -14.48
N TYR A 28 5.50 15.55 -14.99
CA TYR A 28 5.84 16.77 -14.24
C TYR A 28 4.84 17.88 -14.48
N LYS A 29 4.56 18.65 -13.42
CA LYS A 29 3.72 19.85 -13.50
C LYS A 29 4.04 20.79 -12.34
N GLN A 30 4.48 22.01 -12.63
CA GLN A 30 4.63 23.09 -11.63
C GLN A 30 5.43 22.67 -10.38
N GLY A 31 6.50 21.88 -10.53
CA GLY A 31 7.27 21.39 -9.38
C GLY A 31 6.91 19.99 -8.93
N TYR A 32 5.68 19.53 -9.17
CA TYR A 32 5.22 18.20 -8.81
C TYR A 32 5.72 17.16 -9.80
N CYS A 33 6.00 15.95 -9.30
CA CYS A 33 6.25 14.80 -10.17
C CYS A 33 5.29 13.65 -9.87
N ILE A 34 4.92 12.90 -10.89
CA ILE A 34 4.18 11.63 -10.78
C ILE A 34 5.03 10.52 -11.37
N MET A 35 5.27 9.48 -10.59
CA MET A 35 5.85 8.23 -11.06
C MET A 35 4.77 7.16 -11.13
N THR A 36 4.59 6.54 -12.29
CA THR A 36 3.58 5.48 -12.48
C THR A 36 4.26 4.11 -12.48
N TYR A 37 3.77 3.17 -11.67
CA TYR A 37 4.22 1.77 -11.64
C TYR A 37 3.03 0.81 -11.75
N PHE A 38 3.32 -0.46 -12.00
CA PHE A 38 2.38 -1.53 -11.73
C PHE A 38 2.47 -1.95 -10.27
N GLU A 39 1.31 -2.20 -9.64
CA GLU A 39 1.26 -2.77 -8.31
C GLU A 39 1.81 -4.22 -8.31
N PRO A 40 2.71 -4.58 -7.37
CA PRO A 40 3.18 -5.94 -7.20
C PRO A 40 2.06 -6.89 -6.80
N THR A 41 2.07 -8.10 -7.35
CA THR A 41 1.00 -9.09 -7.15
C THR A 41 0.91 -9.65 -5.73
N ASP A 42 1.94 -9.45 -4.92
CA ASP A 42 2.03 -9.88 -3.52
C ASP A 42 1.85 -8.74 -2.51
N CYS A 43 1.56 -7.53 -3.00
CA CYS A 43 1.31 -6.35 -2.18
C CYS A 43 -0.13 -5.87 -2.33
N HIS A 44 -0.61 -5.10 -1.35
CA HIS A 44 -1.89 -4.42 -1.43
C HIS A 44 -1.76 -2.99 -0.89
N PHE A 45 -1.83 -2.03 -1.81
CA PHE A 45 -1.81 -0.61 -1.52
C PHE A 45 -3.22 -0.02 -1.60
N GLU A 46 -3.40 1.10 -0.92
CA GLU A 46 -4.62 1.91 -0.98
C GLU A 46 -4.22 3.37 -1.23
N HIS A 47 -5.21 4.20 -1.55
CA HIS A 47 -5.00 5.63 -1.68
C HIS A 47 -4.50 6.22 -0.37
N LEU A 48 -3.48 7.07 -0.47
CA LEU A 48 -2.87 7.75 0.66
C LEU A 48 -2.46 9.16 0.25
N GLY A 49 -2.63 10.13 1.14
CA GLY A 49 -1.95 11.42 1.06
C GLY A 49 -1.32 11.73 2.41
N LYS A 50 0.00 11.84 2.48
CA LYS A 50 0.73 12.16 3.71
C LYS A 50 2.05 12.86 3.39
N ASP A 51 2.36 13.93 4.12
CA ASP A 51 3.65 14.62 4.10
C ASP A 51 4.18 14.91 2.69
N GLY A 52 3.35 15.51 1.83
CA GLY A 52 3.74 15.89 0.46
C GLY A 52 3.86 14.72 -0.54
N ILE A 53 3.52 13.50 -0.13
CA ILE A 53 3.44 12.33 -1.00
C ILE A 53 1.98 11.87 -1.11
N GLN A 54 1.52 11.65 -2.33
CA GLN A 54 0.20 11.08 -2.61
C GLN A 54 0.35 9.80 -3.43
N ILE A 55 -0.24 8.72 -2.94
CA ILE A 55 -0.33 7.44 -3.61
C ILE A 55 -1.76 7.27 -4.14
N SER A 56 -1.89 7.00 -5.43
CA SER A 56 -3.18 6.70 -6.06
C SER A 56 -3.15 5.34 -6.73
N ILE A 57 -4.17 4.52 -6.47
CA ILE A 57 -4.35 3.20 -7.08
C ILE A 57 -5.45 3.28 -8.14
N SER A 58 -5.29 2.61 -9.28
CA SER A 58 -6.35 2.49 -10.28
C SER A 58 -6.24 1.21 -11.08
N ASP A 59 -7.38 0.71 -11.57
CA ASP A 59 -7.41 -0.41 -12.51
C ASP A 59 -7.05 0.02 -13.95
N GLU A 60 -7.05 1.32 -14.21
CA GLU A 60 -6.80 1.94 -15.52
C GLU A 60 -5.56 2.84 -15.50
N ASP A 61 -4.88 2.96 -16.64
CA ASP A 61 -3.77 3.89 -16.85
C ASP A 61 -4.31 5.32 -16.97
N LYS A 62 -3.85 6.23 -16.11
CA LYS A 62 -4.32 7.62 -16.05
C LYS A 62 -3.53 8.58 -16.93
N LEU A 63 -2.62 8.09 -17.77
CA LEU A 63 -1.78 8.92 -18.64
C LEU A 63 -2.57 9.97 -19.43
N ASP A 64 -3.60 9.57 -20.18
CA ASP A 64 -4.39 10.49 -21.02
C ASP A 64 -5.10 11.57 -20.20
N HIS A 65 -5.59 11.20 -19.02
CA HIS A 65 -6.17 12.13 -18.07
C HIS A 65 -5.12 13.15 -17.59
N TYR A 66 -3.90 12.71 -17.26
CA TYR A 66 -2.84 13.63 -16.87
C TYR A 66 -2.43 14.57 -18.00
N LEU A 67 -2.26 14.07 -19.23
CA LEU A 67 -1.90 14.88 -20.39
C LEU A 67 -2.95 15.96 -20.69
N THR A 68 -4.24 15.61 -20.62
CA THR A 68 -5.35 16.56 -20.80
C THR A 68 -5.36 17.64 -19.71
N ASN A 69 -4.85 17.33 -18.52
CA ASN A 69 -4.71 18.25 -17.39
C ASN A 69 -3.36 19.01 -17.38
N ASN A 70 -2.70 19.15 -18.54
CA ASN A 70 -1.44 19.87 -18.71
C ASN A 70 -0.26 19.30 -17.90
N TRP A 71 -0.26 18.00 -17.61
CA TRP A 71 0.95 17.33 -17.15
C TRP A 71 1.89 17.09 -18.32
N GLN A 72 3.19 17.30 -18.10
CA GLN A 72 4.20 17.06 -19.10
C GLN A 72 4.82 15.67 -18.89
N LEU A 73 4.82 14.85 -19.93
CA LEU A 73 5.54 13.57 -19.91
C LEU A 73 7.03 13.84 -20.07
N VAL A 74 7.79 13.70 -18.98
CA VAL A 74 9.24 13.95 -18.96
C VAL A 74 10.02 12.69 -19.30
N ARG A 75 9.47 11.52 -18.96
CA ARG A 75 10.03 10.21 -19.30
C ARG A 75 8.92 9.30 -19.77
N ASP A 76 8.92 9.03 -21.07
CA ASP A 76 8.00 8.09 -21.70
C ASP A 76 8.59 6.67 -21.64
N MET A 77 8.34 6.00 -20.52
CA MET A 77 8.70 4.60 -20.32
C MET A 77 7.45 3.81 -19.97
N THR A 78 7.41 2.54 -20.36
CA THR A 78 6.38 1.62 -19.88
C THR A 78 6.50 1.47 -18.36
N PRO A 79 5.40 1.56 -17.60
CA PRO A 79 5.43 1.31 -16.17
C PRO A 79 6.08 -0.04 -15.84
N LYS A 80 6.93 -0.06 -14.80
CA LYS A 80 7.47 -1.30 -14.24
C LYS A 80 6.74 -1.67 -12.96
N TYR A 81 6.85 -2.93 -12.53
CA TYR A 81 6.38 -3.31 -11.20
C TYR A 81 7.16 -2.55 -10.12
N LEU A 82 6.42 -1.98 -9.16
CA LEU A 82 7.00 -1.28 -8.03
C LEU A 82 7.92 -2.24 -7.25
N SER A 83 9.17 -1.84 -7.04
CA SER A 83 10.17 -2.70 -6.40
C SER A 83 11.28 -1.90 -5.74
N GLY A 84 12.12 -2.59 -4.96
CA GLY A 84 13.28 -1.99 -4.29
C GLY A 84 12.90 -0.87 -3.31
N LYS A 85 13.73 0.17 -3.25
CA LYS A 85 13.61 1.24 -2.25
C LYS A 85 12.29 2.02 -2.31
N VAL A 86 11.70 2.16 -3.49
CA VAL A 86 10.41 2.88 -3.64
C VAL A 86 9.27 2.04 -3.05
N LEU A 87 9.30 0.71 -3.23
CA LEU A 87 8.37 -0.20 -2.60
C LEU A 87 8.46 -0.13 -1.06
N ASP A 88 9.67 -0.15 -0.53
CA ASP A 88 9.92 -0.07 0.92
C ASP A 88 9.38 1.24 1.52
N LEU A 89 9.59 2.36 0.82
CA LEU A 89 9.09 3.68 1.22
C LEU A 89 7.55 3.71 1.25
N VAL A 90 6.90 3.25 0.17
CA VAL A 90 5.44 3.22 0.06
C VAL A 90 4.83 2.35 1.17
N ASN A 91 5.43 1.17 1.43
CA ASN A 91 5.03 0.31 2.55
C ASN A 91 5.16 1.02 3.90
N ALA A 92 6.31 1.65 4.16
CA ALA A 92 6.56 2.35 5.42
C ALA A 92 5.59 3.52 5.64
N LEU A 93 5.32 4.32 4.61
CA LEU A 93 4.36 5.42 4.67
C LEU A 93 2.96 4.94 5.04
N GLN A 94 2.53 3.85 4.41
CA GLN A 94 1.19 3.36 4.62
C GLN A 94 1.05 2.65 5.97
N ILE A 95 2.07 1.91 6.44
CA ILE A 95 2.14 1.39 7.82
C ILE A 95 2.08 2.55 8.83
N SER A 96 2.87 3.61 8.63
CA SER A 96 2.88 4.77 9.53
C SER A 96 1.51 5.47 9.58
N THR A 97 0.79 5.50 8.46
CA THR A 97 -0.54 6.10 8.38
C THR A 97 -1.57 5.21 9.07
N ASP A 98 -1.47 3.90 8.90
CA ASP A 98 -2.33 2.94 9.60
C ASP A 98 -2.13 3.01 11.12
N LYS A 99 -0.90 3.23 11.59
CA LYS A 99 -0.56 3.50 13.00
C LYS A 99 -1.21 4.79 13.49
N SER A 100 -1.08 5.89 12.74
CA SER A 100 -1.72 7.16 13.10
C SER A 100 -3.24 7.09 13.09
N ASN A 101 -3.82 6.28 12.21
CA ASN A 101 -5.27 6.11 12.05
C ASN A 101 -5.86 5.01 12.94
N ARG A 102 -5.07 4.40 13.83
CA ARG A 102 -5.56 3.43 14.82
C ARG A 102 -6.42 4.16 15.84
N ASN A 103 -7.65 4.48 15.44
CA ASN A 103 -8.66 5.02 16.32
C ASN A 103 -9.10 3.86 17.21
N GLY A 104 -8.81 3.94 18.52
CA GLY A 104 -9.19 2.93 19.52
C GLY A 104 -10.70 2.67 19.67
N TYR A 105 -11.52 3.16 18.75
CA TYR A 105 -12.93 2.83 18.60
C TYR A 105 -13.04 1.66 17.63
N GLY A 106 -13.32 0.47 18.18
CA GLY A 106 -13.52 -0.76 17.41
C GLY A 106 -14.58 -0.58 16.32
N LEU A 107 -14.13 -0.44 15.08
CA LEU A 107 -14.97 -0.59 13.90
C LEU A 107 -15.65 -1.96 13.95
N SER A 108 -16.95 -1.99 13.65
CA SER A 108 -17.75 -3.21 13.63
C SER A 108 -17.09 -4.25 12.73
N LEU A 109 -16.66 -5.35 13.35
CA LEU A 109 -15.98 -6.50 12.73
C LEU A 109 -16.77 -7.17 11.60
N THR A 110 -18.09 -6.95 11.58
CA THR A 110 -19.05 -7.74 10.80
C THR A 110 -18.66 -7.81 9.31
N GLY A 111 -18.48 -6.70 8.60
CA GLY A 111 -18.23 -6.77 7.16
C GLY A 111 -16.91 -7.45 6.73
N ILE A 112 -15.83 -7.28 7.52
CA ILE A 112 -14.48 -7.74 7.14
C ILE A 112 -14.28 -9.20 7.52
N VAL A 113 -14.70 -9.55 8.74
CA VAL A 113 -14.63 -10.91 9.26
C VAL A 113 -15.62 -11.79 8.51
N ASP A 114 -16.86 -11.35 8.30
CA ASP A 114 -17.86 -12.16 7.60
C ASP A 114 -17.43 -12.47 6.16
N ASN A 115 -16.82 -11.52 5.45
CA ASN A 115 -16.28 -11.78 4.11
C ASN A 115 -15.11 -12.78 4.12
N ALA A 116 -14.16 -12.62 5.05
CA ALA A 116 -13.02 -13.53 5.15
C ALA A 116 -13.47 -14.96 5.51
N PHE A 117 -14.48 -15.11 6.38
CA PHE A 117 -15.05 -16.41 6.75
C PHE A 117 -15.89 -17.02 5.62
N CYS A 118 -16.71 -16.23 4.93
CA CYS A 118 -17.53 -16.70 3.82
C CYS A 118 -16.70 -17.11 2.59
N TYR A 119 -15.70 -16.29 2.23
CA TYR A 119 -14.96 -16.45 0.97
C TYR A 119 -13.55 -17.01 1.13
N GLY A 120 -13.04 -17.13 2.36
CA GLY A 120 -11.70 -17.61 2.67
C GLY A 120 -10.58 -16.71 2.13
N ILE A 121 -9.38 -16.84 2.71
CA ILE A 121 -8.19 -16.13 2.25
C ILE A 121 -7.25 -17.11 1.56
N SER A 122 -6.85 -16.77 0.33
CA SER A 122 -6.09 -17.66 -0.56
C SER A 122 -4.84 -17.01 -1.15
N THR A 123 -4.71 -15.69 -1.08
CA THR A 123 -3.61 -14.92 -1.69
C THR A 123 -2.87 -14.04 -0.68
N LYS A 124 -1.63 -13.68 -1.00
CA LYS A 124 -0.83 -12.76 -0.18
C LYS A 124 -1.46 -11.37 -0.09
N ALA A 125 -2.00 -10.85 -1.19
CA ALA A 125 -2.67 -9.55 -1.20
C ALA A 125 -3.89 -9.51 -0.27
N GLU A 126 -4.69 -10.59 -0.24
CA GLU A 126 -5.81 -10.71 0.70
C GLU A 126 -5.34 -10.75 2.17
N ILE A 127 -4.23 -11.44 2.46
CA ILE A 127 -3.63 -11.44 3.81
C ILE A 127 -3.22 -10.02 4.21
N VAL A 128 -2.50 -9.30 3.33
CA VAL A 128 -2.06 -7.92 3.58
C VAL A 128 -3.27 -7.02 3.85
N SER A 129 -4.29 -7.06 2.98
CA SER A 129 -5.51 -6.26 3.15
C SER A 129 -6.23 -6.57 4.46
N PHE A 130 -6.38 -7.86 4.81
CA PHE A 130 -7.03 -8.28 6.05
C PHE A 130 -6.27 -7.79 7.30
N VAL A 131 -4.95 -8.02 7.36
CA VAL A 131 -4.11 -7.60 8.50
C VAL A 131 -4.20 -6.09 8.72
N ARG A 132 -4.14 -5.29 7.65
CA ARG A 132 -4.27 -3.82 7.73
C ARG A 132 -5.61 -3.37 8.28
N GLN A 133 -6.70 -3.96 7.77
CA GLN A 133 -8.05 -3.64 8.22
C GLN A 133 -8.25 -4.00 9.70
N CYS A 134 -7.74 -5.16 10.14
CA CYS A 134 -7.74 -5.55 11.54
C CYS A 134 -6.95 -4.57 12.42
N TYR A 135 -5.77 -4.17 11.96
CA TYR A 135 -4.90 -3.24 12.67
C TYR A 135 -5.58 -1.88 12.88
N ARG A 136 -6.13 -1.29 11.81
CA ARG A 136 -6.89 -0.02 11.86
C ARG A 136 -8.10 -0.09 12.79
N SER A 137 -8.76 -1.25 12.85
CA SER A 137 -9.91 -1.50 13.73
C SER A 137 -9.52 -1.71 15.20
N GLY A 138 -8.22 -1.60 15.54
CA GLY A 138 -7.73 -1.73 16.91
C GLY A 138 -7.66 -3.16 17.43
N ILE A 139 -7.79 -4.18 16.56
CA ILE A 139 -7.81 -5.58 16.96
C ILE A 139 -6.43 -5.99 17.47
N GLY A 140 -6.37 -6.62 18.64
CA GLY A 140 -5.13 -7.15 19.21
C GLY A 140 -4.54 -8.28 18.36
N GLN A 141 -3.20 -8.37 18.36
CA GLN A 141 -2.42 -9.31 17.54
C GLN A 141 -2.91 -10.77 17.65
N GLU A 142 -3.21 -11.24 18.85
CA GLU A 142 -3.68 -12.61 19.10
C GLU A 142 -4.99 -12.94 18.37
N LYS A 143 -5.93 -11.99 18.33
CA LYS A 143 -7.20 -12.17 17.61
C LYS A 143 -6.99 -12.21 16.10
N VAL A 144 -6.06 -11.42 15.58
CA VAL A 144 -5.72 -11.43 14.14
C VAL A 144 -5.14 -12.78 13.73
N TYR A 145 -4.24 -13.35 14.53
CA TYR A 145 -3.72 -14.69 14.29
C TYR A 145 -4.84 -15.73 14.27
N LEU A 146 -5.73 -15.70 15.28
CA LEU A 146 -6.86 -16.62 15.35
C LEU A 146 -7.75 -16.53 14.11
N TYR A 147 -8.15 -15.32 13.69
CA TYR A 147 -8.97 -15.12 12.50
C TYR A 147 -8.28 -15.66 11.26
N LEU A 148 -7.02 -15.27 11.01
CA LEU A 148 -6.30 -15.71 9.82
C LEU A 148 -6.10 -17.22 9.78
N THR A 149 -5.76 -17.87 10.90
CA THR A 149 -5.64 -19.33 10.94
C THR A 149 -6.95 -20.05 10.65
N THR A 150 -8.09 -19.40 10.90
CA THR A 150 -9.42 -19.98 10.69
C THR A 150 -9.91 -19.79 9.25
N VAL A 151 -9.59 -18.64 8.63
CA VAL A 151 -10.05 -18.30 7.26
C VAL A 151 -9.08 -18.70 6.15
N LEU A 152 -7.82 -19.01 6.49
CA LEU A 152 -6.82 -19.44 5.52
C LEU A 152 -7.17 -20.80 4.90
N ARG A 153 -7.19 -20.84 3.57
CA ARG A 153 -7.44 -22.08 2.81
C ARG A 153 -6.18 -22.90 2.53
N THR A 154 -5.01 -22.42 2.95
CA THR A 154 -3.75 -23.11 2.69
C THR A 154 -2.69 -22.83 3.76
N SER A 155 -1.94 -23.87 4.13
CA SER A 155 -0.81 -23.78 5.07
C SER A 155 0.45 -23.15 4.48
N LYS A 156 0.52 -23.03 3.14
CA LYS A 156 1.69 -22.48 2.43
C LYS A 156 1.95 -20.99 2.73
N LEU A 157 0.94 -20.28 3.22
CA LEU A 157 1.01 -18.84 3.50
C LEU A 157 1.34 -18.53 4.97
N ASN A 158 1.45 -19.53 5.84
CA ASN A 158 1.64 -19.33 7.28
C ASN A 158 2.89 -18.50 7.62
N LYS A 159 4.01 -18.71 6.93
CA LYS A 159 5.23 -17.93 7.16
C LYS A 159 5.05 -16.46 6.76
N PHE A 160 4.45 -16.23 5.59
CA PHE A 160 4.18 -14.87 5.10
C PHE A 160 3.22 -14.12 6.01
N LEU A 161 2.20 -14.82 6.52
CA LEU A 161 1.27 -14.27 7.51
C LEU A 161 1.99 -13.80 8.78
N LEU A 162 2.87 -14.62 9.34
CA LEU A 162 3.63 -14.26 10.54
C LEU A 162 4.45 -13.00 10.31
N ASP A 163 5.12 -12.91 9.15
CA ASP A 163 5.92 -11.75 8.78
C ASP A 163 5.04 -10.50 8.62
N GLU A 164 3.86 -10.62 7.99
CA GLU A 164 2.95 -9.50 7.74
C GLU A 164 2.34 -8.96 9.03
N VAL A 165 1.85 -9.83 9.92
CA VAL A 165 1.34 -9.41 11.24
C VAL A 165 2.46 -8.73 12.04
N ASN A 166 3.67 -9.28 12.00
CA ASN A 166 4.80 -8.70 12.73
C ASN A 166 5.16 -7.28 12.28
N LYS A 167 4.94 -6.91 11.01
CA LYS A 167 5.22 -5.54 10.52
C LYS A 167 4.37 -4.47 11.23
N TYR A 168 3.12 -4.78 11.55
CA TYR A 168 2.21 -3.83 12.20
C TYR A 168 2.32 -3.87 13.72
N TYR A 169 2.50 -5.06 14.30
CA TYR A 169 2.35 -5.28 15.75
C TYR A 169 3.67 -5.35 16.54
N LYS A 170 4.85 -5.58 15.94
CA LYS A 170 6.12 -5.73 16.69
C LYS A 170 6.58 -4.48 17.43
N GLU A 171 6.16 -3.28 17.03
CA GLU A 171 6.53 -2.04 17.72
C GLU A 171 5.68 -1.76 18.97
N GLU A 172 4.67 -2.58 19.27
CA GLU A 172 3.81 -2.39 20.46
C GLU A 172 4.33 -3.12 21.72
N VAL A 173 5.39 -3.93 21.60
CA VAL A 173 5.99 -4.69 22.74
C VAL A 173 7.12 -3.89 23.41
N GLY A 174 7.12 -2.57 23.26
CA GLY A 174 8.17 -1.68 23.74
C GLY A 174 7.67 -0.63 24.73
N VAL A 175 7.01 -1.03 25.82
CA VAL A 175 6.94 -0.30 27.10
C VAL A 175 6.88 -1.31 28.24
#